data_AF-A0A0J7YNX0-F1
#
_entry.id   AF-A0A0J7YNX0-F1
#
_cell.length_a   1.000
_cell.length_b   1.000
_cell.length_c   1.000
_cell.angle_alpha   90.00
_cell.angle_beta   90.00
_cell.angle_gamma   90.00
#
_symmetry.space_group_name_H-M   'P 1'
#
loop_
_entity.id
_entity.type
_entity.pdbx_description
1 polymer ?
#
loop_
_entity_poly.entity_id
_entity_poly.type
_entity_poly.pdbx_seq_one_letter_code
_entity_poly.pdbx_strand_id
1 'polypeptide(L)'
;RHGRRYEKLDLIDDAIRCFRRAEANDDREGVAVAKLAKLYAAANETKKAVHYYKKLLAKFDDQHRSTSRDPELAPVCGASLSADAVEALLFLSEYYKSVGKLTEAEHCCSRLMESSANDEA
;
A
#
# COMPACT_ATOMS: atom_id res chain seq x y z
N ARG A 1 34.32 1.61 -6.01
CA ARG A 1 33.41 1.70 -4.83
C ARG A 1 32.02 1.14 -5.18
N HIS A 2 31.88 -0.19 -5.37
CA HIS A 2 30.60 -0.81 -5.80
C HIS A 2 29.88 -1.64 -4.72
N GLY A 3 30.36 -1.67 -3.46
CA GLY A 3 29.81 -2.52 -2.39
C GLY A 3 28.39 -2.17 -1.94
N ARG A 4 28.03 -0.88 -1.91
CA ARG A 4 26.77 -0.42 -1.28
C ARG A 4 25.48 -0.88 -1.98
N ARG A 5 25.54 -1.33 -3.23
CA ARG A 5 24.35 -1.78 -3.97
C ARG A 5 24.00 -3.23 -3.66
N TYR A 6 25.00 -4.07 -3.43
CA TYR A 6 24.80 -5.49 -3.09
C TYR A 6 24.35 -5.65 -1.64
N GLU A 7 24.92 -4.88 -0.72
CA GLU A 7 24.50 -4.87 0.69
C GLU A 7 23.01 -4.49 0.84
N LYS A 8 22.53 -3.52 0.07
CA LYS A 8 21.11 -3.14 0.08
C LYS A 8 20.19 -4.24 -0.44
N LEU A 9 20.61 -4.99 -1.46
CA LEU A 9 19.79 -6.08 -2.01
C LEU A 9 19.71 -7.27 -1.04
N ASP A 10 20.85 -7.63 -0.43
CA ASP A 10 20.90 -8.70 0.58
C ASP A 10 20.01 -8.38 1.78
N LEU A 11 20.05 -7.13 2.25
CA LEU A 11 19.17 -6.64 3.32
C LEU A 11 17.68 -6.63 2.93
N ILE A 12 17.34 -6.39 1.65
CA ILE A 12 15.96 -6.43 1.16
C ILE A 12 15.43 -7.86 1.20
N ASP A 13 16.22 -8.84 0.76
CA ASP A 13 15.83 -10.25 0.76
C ASP A 13 15.64 -10.82 2.18
N ASP A 14 16.51 -10.46 3.13
CA ASP A 14 16.33 -10.82 4.54
C ASP A 14 15.09 -10.16 5.16
N ALA A 15 14.85 -8.88 4.84
CA ALA A 15 13.65 -8.19 5.30
C ALA A 15 12.36 -8.83 4.75
N ILE A 16 12.34 -9.23 3.47
CA ILE A 16 11.20 -9.94 2.86
C ILE A 16 10.90 -11.24 3.63
N ARG A 17 11.92 -12.03 3.98
CA ARG A 17 11.75 -13.26 4.77
C ARG A 17 11.14 -12.97 6.14
N CYS A 18 11.61 -11.93 6.83
CA CYS A 18 11.09 -11.53 8.12
C CYS A 18 9.62 -11.09 8.05
N PHE A 19 9.26 -10.23 7.10
CA PHE A 19 7.88 -9.76 6.98
C PHE A 19 6.91 -10.81 6.44
N ARG A 20 7.39 -11.80 5.67
CA ARG A 20 6.55 -12.94 5.26
C ARG A 20 6.12 -13.80 6.46
N ARG A 21 6.99 -13.94 7.47
CA ARG A 21 6.63 -14.59 8.74
C ARG A 21 5.66 -13.74 9.56
N ALA A 22 5.85 -12.43 9.58
CA ALA A 22 4.90 -11.51 10.23
C ALA A 22 3.52 -11.56 9.57
N GLU A 23 3.44 -11.64 8.24
CA GLU A 23 2.17 -11.85 7.53
C GLU A 23 1.47 -13.15 7.97
N ALA A 24 2.25 -14.23 8.12
CA ALA A 24 1.73 -15.52 8.59
C ALA A 24 1.31 -15.50 10.08
N ASN A 25 1.82 -14.56 10.87
CA ASN A 25 1.41 -14.35 12.27
C ASN A 25 0.18 -13.44 12.40
N ASP A 26 -0.51 -13.15 11.29
CA ASP A 26 -1.76 -12.37 11.26
C ASP A 26 -1.61 -10.99 11.92
N ASP A 27 -0.62 -10.25 11.46
CA ASP A 27 -0.36 -8.88 11.88
C ASP A 27 -1.63 -8.02 11.64
N ARG A 28 -2.36 -7.77 12.74
CA ARG A 28 -3.70 -7.18 12.76
C ARG A 28 -3.80 -5.81 12.09
N GLU A 29 -2.67 -5.15 11.88
CA GLU A 29 -2.60 -3.77 11.37
C GLU A 29 -2.20 -3.67 9.88
N GLY A 30 -1.87 -4.79 9.20
CA GLY A 30 -1.47 -4.75 7.79
C GLY A 30 -0.09 -4.12 7.53
N VAL A 31 0.64 -3.75 8.59
CA VAL A 31 1.98 -3.12 8.53
C VAL A 31 3.00 -4.03 7.82
N ALA A 32 2.91 -5.34 8.02
CA ALA A 32 3.78 -6.31 7.34
C ALA A 32 3.62 -6.28 5.82
N VAL A 33 2.38 -6.13 5.33
CA VAL A 33 2.05 -6.10 3.89
C VAL A 33 2.58 -4.82 3.25
N ALA A 34 2.44 -3.68 3.94
CA ALA A 34 2.97 -2.40 3.48
C ALA A 34 4.51 -2.43 3.33
N LYS A 35 5.20 -2.95 4.35
CA LYS A 35 6.65 -3.09 4.31
C LYS A 35 7.11 -4.06 3.21
N LEU A 36 6.39 -5.16 2.98
CA LEU A 36 6.67 -6.06 1.86
C LEU A 36 6.53 -5.35 0.51
N ALA A 37 5.47 -4.57 0.31
CA ALA A 37 5.24 -3.85 -0.94
C ALA A 37 6.39 -2.87 -1.25
N LYS A 38 6.83 -2.09 -0.25
CA LYS A 38 7.99 -1.19 -0.34
C LYS A 38 9.27 -1.92 -0.71
N LEU A 39 9.53 -3.07 -0.10
CA LEU A 39 10.70 -3.90 -0.40
C LEU A 39 10.66 -4.42 -1.83
N TYR A 40 9.51 -4.88 -2.33
CA TYR A 40 9.38 -5.30 -3.73
C TYR A 40 9.50 -4.14 -4.72
N ALA A 41 9.02 -2.95 -4.37
CA ALA A 41 9.22 -1.75 -5.17
C ALA A 41 10.71 -1.38 -5.25
N ALA A 42 11.44 -1.44 -4.12
CA ALA A 42 12.88 -1.22 -4.07
C ALA A 42 13.70 -2.31 -4.80
N ALA A 43 13.20 -3.55 -4.81
CA ALA A 43 13.77 -4.67 -5.55
C ALA A 43 13.50 -4.60 -7.07
N ASN A 44 12.83 -3.54 -7.55
CA ASN A 44 12.45 -3.35 -8.95
C ASN A 44 11.46 -4.41 -9.47
N GLU A 45 10.77 -5.10 -8.56
CA GLU A 45 9.82 -6.19 -8.82
C GLU A 45 8.39 -5.64 -8.88
N THR A 46 8.13 -4.80 -9.90
CA THR A 46 6.88 -4.05 -10.05
C THR A 46 5.63 -4.93 -9.97
N LYS A 47 5.65 -6.13 -10.57
CA LYS A 47 4.51 -7.05 -10.57
C LYS A 47 4.13 -7.50 -9.15
N LYS A 48 5.13 -7.85 -8.34
CA LYS A 48 4.93 -8.27 -6.95
C LYS A 48 4.51 -7.07 -6.11
N ALA A 49 5.16 -5.92 -6.29
CA ALA A 49 4.80 -4.68 -5.59
C ALA A 49 3.31 -4.32 -5.80
N VAL A 50 2.83 -4.32 -7.04
CA VAL A 50 1.41 -4.06 -7.37
C VAL A 50 0.48 -5.05 -6.65
N HIS A 51 0.82 -6.34 -6.62
CA HIS A 51 0.00 -7.34 -5.94
C HIS A 51 -0.11 -7.06 -4.43
N TYR A 52 1.02 -6.78 -3.77
CA TYR A 52 1.04 -6.49 -2.33
C TYR A 52 0.37 -5.14 -2.01
N TYR A 53 0.53 -4.10 -2.84
CA TYR A 53 -0.17 -2.83 -2.66
C TYR A 53 -1.68 -2.97 -2.79
N LYS A 54 -2.18 -3.79 -3.73
CA LYS A 54 -3.61 -4.11 -3.82
C LYS A 54 -4.12 -4.86 -2.58
N LYS A 55 -3.34 -5.84 -2.10
CA LYS A 55 -3.66 -6.58 -0.88
C LYS A 55 -3.71 -5.67 0.35
N LEU A 56 -2.81 -4.68 0.42
CA LEU A 56 -2.79 -3.67 1.47
C LEU A 56 -4.09 -2.85 1.48
N LEU A 57 -4.49 -2.30 0.33
CA LEU A 57 -5.72 -1.51 0.21
C LEU A 57 -6.97 -2.32 0.54
N ALA A 58 -7.02 -3.60 0.14
CA ALA A 58 -8.12 -4.49 0.49
C ALA A 58 -8.21 -4.74 2.00
N LYS A 59 -7.07 -4.90 2.69
CA LYS A 59 -7.04 -5.04 4.16
C LYS A 59 -7.47 -3.75 4.86
N PHE A 60 -7.03 -2.59 4.37
CA PHE A 60 -7.49 -1.30 4.90
C PHE A 60 -9.01 -1.16 4.77
N ASP A 61 -9.58 -1.48 3.61
CA ASP A 61 -11.02 -1.42 3.37
C ASP A 61 -11.80 -2.36 4.32
N ASP A 62 -11.31 -3.59 4.51
CA ASP A 62 -11.90 -4.58 5.42
C ASP A 62 -11.83 -4.15 6.89
N GLN A 63 -10.73 -3.54 7.33
CA GLN A 63 -10.60 -2.96 8.66
C GLN A 63 -11.54 -1.78 8.88
N HIS A 64 -11.66 -0.87 7.90
CA HIS A 64 -12.59 0.25 7.97
C HIS A 64 -14.04 -0.21 8.06
N ARG A 65 -14.40 -1.27 7.32
CA ARG A 65 -15.72 -1.91 7.40
C ARG A 65 -15.95 -2.63 8.74
N SER A 66 -14.92 -3.26 9.31
CA SER A 66 -15.05 -4.00 10.57
C SER A 66 -15.12 -3.09 11.81
N THR A 67 -14.52 -1.91 11.74
CA THR A 67 -14.51 -0.92 12.83
C THR A 67 -15.78 -0.06 12.88
N SER A 68 -16.52 0.02 11.76
CA SER A 68 -17.82 0.67 11.72
C SER A 68 -18.91 -0.31 12.21
N ARG A 69 -19.42 -0.04 13.42
CA ARG A 69 -20.46 -0.85 14.09
C ARG A 69 -21.84 -0.80 13.38
N ASP A 70 -21.98 0.09 12.41
CA ASP A 70 -23.11 0.20 11.50
C ASP A 70 -22.62 0.11 10.04
N PRO A 71 -22.96 -0.94 9.28
CA PRO A 71 -22.51 -1.12 7.89
C PRO A 71 -23.09 -0.08 6.91
N GLU A 72 -24.09 0.70 7.33
CA GLU A 72 -24.66 1.83 6.56
C GLU A 72 -24.06 3.20 6.93
N LEU A 73 -23.31 3.29 8.04
CA LEU A 73 -22.65 4.52 8.50
C LEU A 73 -21.12 4.40 8.51
N ALA A 74 -20.57 3.39 7.83
CA ALA A 74 -19.16 3.38 7.49
C ALA A 74 -18.88 4.69 6.76
N PRO A 75 -18.02 5.59 7.28
CA PRO A 75 -17.70 6.81 6.58
C PRO A 75 -17.07 6.42 5.25
N VAL A 76 -17.88 6.45 4.19
CA VAL A 76 -17.40 6.86 2.88
C VAL A 76 -16.86 8.26 3.15
N CYS A 77 -15.54 8.41 3.07
CA CYS A 77 -14.86 9.69 3.26
C CYS A 77 -14.72 10.13 4.74
N GLY A 78 -13.47 10.30 5.20
CA GLY A 78 -13.13 10.96 6.47
C GLY A 78 -12.00 10.30 7.26
N ALA A 79 -11.62 9.05 6.95
CA ALA A 79 -10.45 8.44 7.56
C ALA A 79 -9.18 8.90 6.84
N SER A 80 -8.27 9.54 7.59
CA SER A 80 -6.90 9.80 7.14
C SER A 80 -6.30 8.48 6.64
N LEU A 81 -5.98 8.41 5.34
CA LEU A 81 -5.29 7.25 4.80
C LEU A 81 -3.93 7.15 5.48
N SER A 82 -3.59 5.95 5.96
CA SER A 82 -2.22 5.72 6.45
C SER A 82 -1.21 6.08 5.35
N ALA A 83 -0.05 6.60 5.74
CA ALA A 83 1.01 6.97 4.80
C ALA A 83 1.37 5.82 3.84
N ASP A 84 1.26 4.57 4.30
CA ASP A 84 1.44 3.37 3.48
C ASP A 84 0.35 3.18 2.41
N ALA A 85 -0.90 3.53 2.72
CA ALA A 85 -2.02 3.45 1.77
C ALA A 85 -1.96 4.57 0.73
N VAL A 86 -1.53 5.78 1.13
CA VAL A 86 -1.25 6.89 0.21
C VAL A 86 -0.15 6.50 -0.78
N GLU A 87 0.96 5.96 -0.29
CA GLU A 87 2.05 5.50 -1.15
C GLU A 87 1.61 4.37 -2.09
N ALA A 88 0.76 3.44 -1.61
CA ALA A 88 0.18 2.39 -2.44
C ALA A 88 -0.64 2.94 -3.61
N LEU A 89 -1.50 3.93 -3.36
CA LEU A 89 -2.31 4.58 -4.38
C LEU A 89 -1.44 5.36 -5.38
N LEU A 90 -0.41 6.05 -4.90
CA LEU A 90 0.55 6.74 -5.77
C LEU A 90 1.24 5.75 -6.71
N PHE A 91 1.81 4.67 -6.17
CA PHE A 91 2.49 3.66 -6.97
C PHE A 91 1.56 2.99 -7.98
N LEU A 92 0.32 2.67 -7.58
CA LEU A 92 -0.68 2.09 -8.49
C LEU A 92 -1.11 3.07 -9.58
N SER A 93 -1.27 4.35 -9.27
CA SER A 93 -1.64 5.36 -10.27
C SER A 93 -0.55 5.52 -11.33
N GLU A 94 0.73 5.56 -10.94
CA GLU A 94 1.86 5.58 -11.87
C GLU A 94 1.92 4.30 -12.71
N TYR A 95 1.72 3.14 -12.07
CA TYR A 95 1.69 1.86 -12.77
C TYR A 95 0.57 1.83 -13.82
N TYR A 96 -0.66 2.18 -13.44
CA TYR A 96 -1.81 2.19 -14.35
C TYR A 96 -1.66 3.22 -15.47
N LYS A 97 -1.06 4.37 -15.18
CA LYS A 97 -0.68 5.35 -16.20
C LYS A 97 0.30 4.76 -17.22
N SER A 98 1.30 4.00 -16.78
CA SER A 98 2.25 3.34 -17.69
C SER A 98 1.60 2.23 -18.52
N VAL A 99 0.59 1.54 -17.97
CA VAL A 99 -0.15 0.45 -18.63
C VAL A 99 -1.27 0.99 -19.53
N GLY A 100 -1.61 2.27 -19.44
CA GLY A 100 -2.69 2.90 -20.21
C GLY A 100 -4.09 2.71 -19.61
N LYS A 101 -4.18 2.23 -18.37
CA LYS A 101 -5.44 2.04 -17.62
C LYS A 101 -5.85 3.34 -16.92
N LEU A 102 -6.27 4.33 -17.70
CA LEU A 102 -6.51 5.68 -17.18
C LEU A 102 -7.65 5.74 -16.15
N THR A 103 -8.71 4.95 -16.33
CA THR A 103 -9.86 4.90 -15.41
C THR A 103 -9.48 4.43 -14.00
N GLU A 104 -8.67 3.36 -13.92
CA GLU A 104 -8.15 2.85 -12.64
C GLU A 104 -7.20 3.85 -11.99
N ALA A 105 -6.42 4.60 -12.79
CA ALA A 105 -5.54 5.65 -12.30
C ALA A 105 -6.32 6.84 -11.74
N GLU A 106 -7.36 7.31 -12.44
CA GLU A 106 -8.24 8.40 -11.96
C GLU A 106 -8.88 8.03 -10.62
N HIS A 107 -9.39 6.80 -10.48
CA HIS A 107 -9.96 6.34 -9.22
C HIS A 107 -8.94 6.37 -8.06
N CYS A 108 -7.67 6.04 -8.32
CA CYS A 108 -6.63 6.15 -7.31
C CYS A 108 -6.35 7.62 -6.93
N CYS A 109 -6.31 8.52 -7.91
CA CYS A 109 -6.09 9.94 -7.70
C CYS A 109 -7.24 10.62 -6.94
N SER A 110 -8.50 10.26 -7.23
CA SER A 110 -9.66 10.78 -6.49
C SER A 110 -9.56 10.48 -5.00
N ARG A 111 -9.27 9.21 -4.66
CA ARG A 111 -9.08 8.78 -3.27
C ARG A 111 -7.94 9.50 -2.56
N LEU A 112 -6.86 9.81 -3.28
CA LEU A 112 -5.74 10.60 -2.75
C LEU A 112 -6.17 12.04 -2.46
N MET A 113 -6.87 12.69 -3.38
CA MET A 113 -7.33 14.08 -3.21
C MET A 113 -8.32 14.24 -2.05
N GLU A 114 -9.22 13.27 -1.88
CA GLU A 114 -10.17 13.23 -0.77
C GLU A 114 -9.46 13.15 0.60
N SER A 115 -8.26 12.55 0.65
CA SER A 115 -7.47 12.45 1.88
C SER A 115 -6.69 13.71 2.22
N SER A 116 -6.18 14.44 1.21
CA SER A 116 -5.45 15.70 1.41
C SER A 116 -6.37 16.87 1.70
N ALA A 117 -7.61 16.85 1.21
CA ALA A 117 -8.59 17.92 1.40
C ALA A 117 -9.11 18.04 2.84
N ASN A 118 -8.92 17.00 3.66
CA ASN A 118 -9.45 16.94 5.02
C ASN A 118 -8.47 17.46 6.09
N ASP A 119 -7.25 17.86 5.71
CA ASP A 119 -6.23 18.46 6.60
C ASP A 119 -6.31 20.01 6.65
N GLU A 120 -7.12 20.63 5.78
CA GLU A 120 -7.27 22.11 5.67
C GLU A 120 -8.57 22.67 6.29
N ALA A 121 -9.33 21.88 7.08
CA ALA A 121 -10.62 22.29 7.66
C ALA A 121 -10.58 22.52 9.18
#